data_AF-A0A944FJK3-F1
#
_entry.id   AF-A0A944FJK3-F1
#
_cell.length_a   1.000
_cell.length_b   1.000
_cell.length_c   1.000
_cell.angle_alpha   90.00
_cell.angle_beta   90.00
_cell.angle_gamma   90.00
#
_symmetry.space_group_name_H-M   'P 1'
#
loop_
_entity.id
_entity.type
_entity.pdbx_description
1 polymer ?
#
loop_
_entity_poly.entity_id
_entity_poly.type
_entity_poly.pdbx_seq_one_letter_code
_entity_poly.pdbx_strand_id
1 'polypeptide(L)'
;MSTPLTATALVAALKAEGVSVVEHAGWRTHNRNSKGAWGPVNGVMIHHTVTSGTTATVNLCYNGRSDLPGPLCHGVIAKDGTVHLVGNGRANHAGSGDADVLAAVVAERATLPAPNQQNTDGNTRFYGFECVNLGDGEDPWPEAQLDAIARTAAAICRAHGWSAASVIGHKEWTNTKIDPRGFTMPSLRTRVATLLGKKPTPTTPTYQPFPGAAWFKDRPKSPIVTAMGKRLVAAGCSAYSTGPGPQWTDADRNSYAKWQRKLGYTGTDADGWPGATSWAALRVPYTSGT
;
A
#
# COMPACT_ATOMS: atom_id res chain seq x y z
N MET A 1 -22.58 11.48 -6.82
CA MET A 1 -21.21 11.98 -7.08
C MET A 1 -20.45 11.84 -5.77
N SER A 2 -19.42 10.99 -5.70
CA SER A 2 -18.78 10.68 -4.42
C SER A 2 -17.68 11.68 -4.07
N THR A 3 -17.76 12.23 -2.87
CA THR A 3 -16.72 13.09 -2.28
C THR A 3 -15.48 12.25 -1.99
N PRO A 4 -14.26 12.68 -2.36
CA PRO A 4 -13.06 11.93 -2.04
C PRO A 4 -12.83 11.75 -0.53
N LEU A 5 -12.26 10.60 -0.15
CA LEU A 5 -11.87 10.33 1.23
C LEU A 5 -10.69 11.22 1.61
N THR A 6 -10.76 11.78 2.82
CA THR A 6 -9.59 12.39 3.46
C THR A 6 -8.52 11.32 3.69
N ALA A 7 -7.25 11.73 3.82
CA ALA A 7 -6.16 10.80 4.13
C ALA A 7 -6.45 9.94 5.39
N THR A 8 -7.03 10.53 6.44
CA THR A 8 -7.42 9.80 7.65
C THR A 8 -8.52 8.77 7.38
N ALA A 9 -9.56 9.14 6.62
CA ALA A 9 -10.64 8.22 6.26
C ALA A 9 -10.14 7.07 5.37
N LEU A 10 -9.22 7.35 4.45
CA LEU A 10 -8.61 6.32 3.60
C LEU A 10 -7.82 5.30 4.44
N VAL A 11 -6.96 5.75 5.37
CA VAL A 11 -6.23 4.84 6.26
C VAL A 11 -7.19 4.00 7.11
N ALA A 12 -8.24 4.63 7.66
CA ALA A 12 -9.23 3.93 8.47
C ALA A 12 -9.96 2.84 7.65
N ALA A 13 -10.39 3.15 6.43
CA ALA A 13 -11.06 2.20 5.54
C ALA A 13 -10.14 1.01 5.19
N LEU A 14 -8.89 1.28 4.81
CA LEU A 14 -7.92 0.24 4.47
C LEU A 14 -7.64 -0.68 5.66
N LYS A 15 -7.40 -0.13 6.85
CA LYS A 15 -7.18 -0.92 8.06
C LYS A 15 -8.42 -1.73 8.45
N ALA A 16 -9.63 -1.19 8.28
CA ALA A 16 -10.86 -1.90 8.55
C ALA A 16 -11.05 -3.14 7.64
N GLU A 17 -10.56 -3.08 6.40
CA GLU A 17 -10.57 -4.22 5.45
C GLU A 17 -9.34 -5.15 5.62
N GLY A 18 -8.51 -4.94 6.65
CA GLY A 18 -7.38 -5.79 6.98
C GLY A 18 -6.11 -5.52 6.18
N VAL A 19 -6.00 -4.38 5.50
CA VAL A 19 -4.82 -4.02 4.71
C VAL A 19 -3.64 -3.67 5.62
N SER A 20 -2.46 -4.24 5.34
CA SER A 20 -1.20 -3.83 5.95
C SER A 20 -0.74 -2.50 5.32
N VAL A 21 -0.94 -1.40 6.05
CA VAL A 21 -0.67 -0.04 5.56
C VAL A 21 0.65 0.50 6.12
N VAL A 22 1.49 1.03 5.23
CA VAL A 22 2.65 1.86 5.56
C VAL A 22 2.42 3.26 4.99
N GLU A 23 2.58 4.28 5.83
CA GLU A 23 2.42 5.67 5.43
C GLU A 23 3.77 6.27 5.05
N HIS A 24 3.97 6.66 3.78
CA HIS A 24 5.18 7.38 3.39
C HIS A 24 5.18 8.80 3.97
N ALA A 25 6.31 9.31 4.47
CA ALA A 25 6.37 10.66 5.01
C ALA A 25 5.79 11.70 4.01
N GLY A 26 4.92 12.59 4.50
CA GLY A 26 4.29 13.63 3.69
C GLY A 26 3.15 13.19 2.74
N TRP A 27 2.82 11.90 2.65
CA TRP A 27 1.81 11.40 1.68
C TRP A 27 0.43 12.05 1.81
N ARG A 28 0.03 12.43 3.03
CA ARG A 28 -1.30 12.93 3.37
C ARG A 28 -1.67 14.23 2.66
N THR A 29 -0.68 15.01 2.25
CA THR A 29 -0.86 16.29 1.54
C THR A 29 -0.15 16.29 0.19
N HIS A 30 0.47 15.18 -0.22
CA HIS A 30 1.17 15.05 -1.49
C HIS A 30 0.17 14.77 -2.61
N ASN A 31 -0.04 15.74 -3.50
CA ASN A 31 -0.98 15.66 -4.62
C ASN A 31 -0.69 16.70 -5.69
N ARG A 32 -1.50 16.65 -6.75
CA ARG A 32 -1.50 17.54 -7.91
C ARG A 32 -2.77 18.37 -8.02
N ASN A 33 -3.43 18.69 -6.91
CA ASN A 33 -4.68 19.46 -6.93
C ASN A 33 -4.51 20.85 -7.59
N SER A 34 -3.30 21.40 -7.58
CA SER A 34 -2.97 22.63 -8.32
C SER A 34 -3.06 22.51 -9.85
N LYS A 35 -3.22 21.29 -10.39
CA LYS A 35 -3.41 21.00 -11.81
C LYS A 35 -4.87 20.71 -12.19
N GLY A 36 -5.78 20.75 -11.22
CA GLY A 36 -7.20 20.50 -11.43
C GLY A 36 -7.86 19.96 -10.17
N ALA A 37 -9.17 20.16 -10.06
CA ALA A 37 -9.96 19.63 -8.95
C ALA A 37 -9.76 18.12 -8.80
N TRP A 38 -9.78 17.64 -7.57
CA TRP A 38 -9.81 16.21 -7.26
C TRP A 38 -11.24 15.80 -6.94
N GLY A 39 -11.77 14.91 -7.76
CA GLY A 39 -13.13 14.43 -7.63
C GLY A 39 -14.16 15.26 -8.42
N PRO A 40 -15.42 14.81 -8.42
CA PRO A 40 -15.89 13.62 -7.71
C PRO A 40 -15.28 12.33 -8.27
N VAL A 41 -15.05 11.39 -7.36
CA VAL A 41 -14.42 10.10 -7.64
C VAL A 41 -15.47 9.05 -7.94
N ASN A 42 -15.08 8.04 -8.71
CA ASN A 42 -15.99 7.03 -9.25
C ASN A 42 -15.45 5.60 -9.16
N GLY A 43 -14.17 5.40 -8.87
CA GLY A 43 -13.66 4.05 -8.79
C GLY A 43 -12.21 3.93 -8.34
N VAL A 44 -11.72 2.70 -8.38
CA VAL A 44 -10.34 2.31 -8.07
C VAL A 44 -9.70 1.80 -9.36
N MET A 45 -8.53 2.33 -9.71
CA MET A 45 -7.78 1.93 -10.88
C MET A 45 -6.52 1.17 -10.48
N ILE A 46 -6.37 -0.05 -11.00
CA ILE A 46 -5.23 -0.91 -10.72
C ILE A 46 -4.22 -0.83 -11.87
N HIS A 47 -2.95 -0.67 -11.50
CA HIS A 47 -1.81 -0.57 -12.40
C HIS A 47 -0.75 -1.62 -12.03
N HIS A 48 0.12 -1.95 -12.98
CA HIS A 48 1.44 -2.50 -12.64
C HIS A 48 2.53 -1.47 -12.94
N THR A 49 3.60 -1.51 -12.15
CA THR A 49 4.59 -0.43 -12.15
C THR A 49 5.64 -0.55 -13.25
N VAL A 50 5.83 -1.73 -13.84
CA VAL A 50 6.99 -2.05 -14.71
C VAL A 50 8.31 -1.84 -13.94
N THR A 51 8.31 -2.23 -12.67
CA THR A 51 9.46 -2.10 -11.78
C THR A 51 9.63 -3.34 -10.90
N SER A 52 10.79 -3.43 -10.27
CA SER A 52 11.07 -4.38 -9.20
C SER A 52 11.55 -3.65 -7.94
N GLY A 53 11.42 -4.33 -6.80
CA GLY A 53 11.85 -3.80 -5.49
C GLY A 53 10.89 -2.76 -4.90
N THR A 54 10.46 -3.00 -3.66
CA THR A 54 9.48 -2.15 -2.96
C THR A 54 9.98 -0.72 -2.78
N THR A 55 11.16 -0.53 -2.20
CA THR A 55 11.68 0.82 -1.88
C THR A 55 11.86 1.69 -3.12
N ALA A 56 12.47 1.14 -4.17
CA ALA A 56 12.68 1.87 -5.42
C ALA A 56 11.34 2.28 -6.06
N THR A 57 10.37 1.37 -6.05
CA THR A 57 9.03 1.62 -6.61
C THR A 57 8.26 2.66 -5.81
N VAL A 58 8.28 2.58 -4.47
CA VAL A 58 7.65 3.59 -3.60
C VAL A 58 8.25 4.97 -3.83
N ASN A 59 9.58 5.07 -3.91
CA ASN A 59 10.26 6.34 -4.19
C ASN A 59 9.92 6.87 -5.58
N LEU A 60 9.83 6.02 -6.59
CA LEU A 60 9.41 6.41 -7.94
C LEU A 60 7.97 6.93 -7.94
N CYS A 61 7.04 6.21 -7.32
CA CYS A 61 5.63 6.63 -7.29
C CYS A 61 5.41 7.88 -6.45
N TYR A 62 6.20 8.10 -5.40
CA TYR A 62 6.15 9.33 -4.59
C TYR A 62 6.75 10.52 -5.36
N ASN A 63 7.98 10.42 -5.85
CA ASN A 63 8.69 11.54 -6.48
C ASN A 63 8.22 11.81 -7.92
N GLY A 64 7.82 10.75 -8.63
CA GLY A 64 7.63 10.76 -10.07
C GLY A 64 8.94 10.70 -10.84
N ARG A 65 8.87 11.14 -12.10
CA ARG A 65 9.98 11.27 -13.03
C ARG A 65 10.09 12.72 -13.51
N SER A 66 11.19 13.05 -14.19
CA SER A 66 11.41 14.39 -14.75
C SER A 66 10.32 14.80 -15.76
N ASP A 67 9.80 13.84 -16.52
CA ASP A 67 8.72 14.02 -17.49
C ASP A 67 7.31 13.93 -16.87
N LEU A 68 7.18 13.33 -15.69
CA LEU A 68 5.90 13.12 -15.01
C LEU A 68 6.06 13.23 -13.49
N PRO A 69 5.86 14.42 -12.89
CA PRO A 69 6.08 14.59 -11.46
C PRO A 69 5.02 13.85 -10.64
N GLY A 70 5.43 13.34 -9.47
CA GLY A 70 4.57 12.59 -8.57
C GLY A 70 3.51 13.44 -7.85
N PRO A 71 2.62 12.82 -7.07
CA PRO A 71 2.53 11.36 -6.91
C PRO A 71 1.97 10.68 -8.17
N LEU A 72 2.49 9.52 -8.51
CA LEU A 72 2.05 8.68 -9.63
C LEU A 72 0.91 7.73 -9.27
N CYS A 73 0.45 7.73 -8.02
CA CYS A 73 -0.69 6.96 -7.53
C CYS A 73 -1.07 7.43 -6.11
N HIS A 74 -2.09 6.82 -5.53
CA HIS A 74 -2.44 7.01 -4.11
C HIS A 74 -1.68 6.04 -3.21
N GLY A 75 -1.43 4.81 -3.69
CA GLY A 75 -0.62 3.83 -2.98
C GLY A 75 0.10 2.84 -3.89
N VAL A 76 1.18 2.26 -3.37
CA VAL A 76 1.97 1.20 -4.00
C VAL A 76 1.73 -0.11 -3.27
N ILE A 77 1.42 -1.19 -3.99
CA ILE A 77 1.18 -2.51 -3.42
C ILE A 77 2.38 -3.43 -3.71
N ALA A 78 3.15 -3.73 -2.66
CA ALA A 78 4.34 -4.55 -2.72
C ALA A 78 4.00 -6.05 -2.91
N LYS A 79 4.99 -6.83 -3.35
CA LYS A 79 4.86 -8.29 -3.56
C LYS A 79 4.45 -9.05 -2.29
N ASP A 80 4.77 -8.52 -1.11
CA ASP A 80 4.42 -9.11 0.19
C ASP A 80 3.01 -8.72 0.68
N GLY A 81 2.26 -7.93 -0.09
CA GLY A 81 0.93 -7.44 0.26
C GLY A 81 0.91 -6.15 1.08
N THR A 82 2.06 -5.55 1.38
CA THR A 82 2.11 -4.24 2.05
C THR A 82 1.68 -3.12 1.10
N VAL A 83 0.79 -2.24 1.58
CA VAL A 83 0.30 -1.07 0.86
C VAL A 83 0.98 0.19 1.39
N HIS A 84 1.82 0.80 0.58
CA HIS A 84 2.54 2.03 0.88
C HIS A 84 1.76 3.23 0.33
N LEU A 85 1.19 4.06 1.19
CA LEU A 85 0.47 5.26 0.78
C LEU A 85 1.45 6.38 0.43
N VAL A 86 1.32 6.95 -0.77
CA VAL A 86 2.25 7.94 -1.33
C VAL A 86 1.58 9.25 -1.73
N GLY A 87 0.25 9.31 -1.85
CA GLY A 87 -0.46 10.55 -2.17
C GLY A 87 -1.93 10.55 -1.75
N ASN A 88 -2.48 11.74 -1.50
CA ASN A 88 -3.90 11.94 -1.23
C ASN A 88 -4.40 13.23 -1.90
N GLY A 89 -5.23 13.06 -2.93
CA GLY A 89 -5.64 14.12 -3.86
C GLY A 89 -5.42 13.65 -5.31
N ARG A 90 -5.56 14.57 -6.28
CA ARG A 90 -5.25 14.29 -7.69
C ARG A 90 -3.84 13.73 -7.81
N ALA A 91 -3.69 12.55 -8.43
CA ALA A 91 -2.41 11.92 -8.72
C ALA A 91 -2.26 11.71 -10.23
N ASN A 92 -1.03 11.63 -10.74
CA ASN A 92 -0.75 11.43 -12.15
C ASN A 92 -0.63 9.94 -12.48
N HIS A 93 -1.78 9.26 -12.67
CA HIS A 93 -1.81 7.80 -12.85
C HIS A 93 -2.67 7.39 -14.05
N ALA A 94 -3.94 7.82 -14.10
CA ALA A 94 -4.88 7.40 -15.12
C ALA A 94 -4.65 8.08 -16.48
N GLY A 95 -4.23 9.35 -16.47
CA GLY A 95 -4.11 10.15 -17.69
C GLY A 95 -5.46 10.34 -18.41
N SER A 96 -5.38 10.65 -19.71
CA SER A 96 -6.57 10.74 -20.56
C SER A 96 -7.10 9.34 -20.91
N GLY A 97 -8.41 9.17 -20.89
CA GLY A 97 -9.09 7.96 -21.35
C GLY A 97 -10.50 8.26 -21.86
N ASP A 98 -11.35 7.24 -21.80
CA ASP A 98 -12.61 7.22 -22.53
C ASP A 98 -13.81 7.66 -21.66
N ALA A 99 -14.56 8.68 -22.13
CA ALA A 99 -15.77 9.16 -21.46
C ALA A 99 -16.85 8.07 -21.32
N ASP A 100 -16.98 7.15 -22.28
CA ASP A 100 -17.98 6.09 -22.27
C ASP A 100 -17.63 5.02 -21.23
N VAL A 101 -16.32 4.76 -21.04
CA VAL A 101 -15.85 3.92 -19.92
C VAL A 101 -16.15 4.60 -18.59
N LEU A 102 -15.90 5.91 -18.45
CA LEU A 102 -16.22 6.62 -17.21
C LEU A 102 -17.71 6.55 -16.91
N ALA A 103 -18.56 6.78 -17.91
CA ALA A 103 -20.01 6.69 -17.76
C ALA A 103 -20.45 5.27 -17.33
N ALA A 104 -19.83 4.22 -17.87
CA ALA A 104 -20.10 2.85 -17.48
C ALA A 104 -19.68 2.56 -16.02
N VAL A 105 -18.53 3.09 -15.57
CA VAL A 105 -18.09 2.98 -14.17
C VAL A 105 -19.02 3.75 -13.23
N VAL A 106 -19.39 4.99 -13.58
CA VAL A 106 -20.32 5.82 -12.81
C VAL A 106 -21.68 5.11 -12.62
N ALA A 107 -22.13 4.39 -13.64
CA ALA A 107 -23.37 3.63 -13.62
C ALA A 107 -23.21 2.19 -13.08
N GLU A 108 -22.01 1.82 -12.60
CA GLU A 108 -21.67 0.49 -12.08
C GLU A 108 -22.11 -0.66 -13.01
N ARG A 109 -21.95 -0.48 -14.33
CA ARG A 109 -22.34 -1.49 -15.31
C ARG A 109 -21.50 -2.76 -15.16
N ALA A 110 -22.12 -3.92 -15.39
CA ALA A 110 -21.45 -5.21 -15.34
C ALA A 110 -20.33 -5.36 -16.38
N THR A 111 -20.45 -4.66 -17.52
CA THR A 111 -19.47 -4.64 -18.59
C THR A 111 -19.07 -3.21 -18.95
N LEU A 112 -17.81 -3.04 -19.33
CA LEU A 112 -17.26 -1.79 -19.82
C LEU A 112 -17.19 -1.81 -21.35
N PRO A 113 -17.44 -0.68 -22.03
CA PRO A 113 -17.16 -0.57 -23.45
C PRO A 113 -15.64 -0.68 -23.69
N ALA A 114 -15.25 -1.13 -24.89
CA ALA A 114 -13.84 -1.08 -25.28
C ALA A 114 -13.43 0.39 -25.49
N PRO A 115 -12.36 0.87 -24.84
CA PRO A 115 -11.95 2.26 -24.98
C PRO A 115 -11.47 2.54 -26.41
N ASN A 116 -12.00 3.60 -27.01
CA ASN A 116 -11.65 4.07 -28.35
C ASN A 116 -11.42 5.60 -28.40
N GLN A 117 -11.57 6.29 -27.27
CA GLN A 117 -11.38 7.75 -27.14
C GLN A 117 -10.36 8.10 -26.05
N GLN A 118 -9.80 9.31 -26.13
CA GLN A 118 -8.84 9.88 -25.18
C GLN A 118 -9.26 11.31 -24.80
N ASN A 119 -10.50 11.48 -24.34
CA ASN A 119 -11.16 12.79 -24.18
C ASN A 119 -11.50 13.16 -22.73
N THR A 120 -11.18 12.32 -21.75
CA THR A 120 -11.55 12.52 -20.35
C THR A 120 -10.35 12.38 -19.42
N ASP A 121 -10.14 13.34 -18.51
CA ASP A 121 -9.09 13.24 -17.48
C ASP A 121 -9.50 12.25 -16.39
N GLY A 122 -8.86 11.08 -16.37
CA GLY A 122 -9.07 10.06 -15.34
C GLY A 122 -8.39 10.39 -14.01
N ASN A 123 -7.38 11.28 -14.00
CA ASN A 123 -6.61 11.60 -12.79
C ASN A 123 -7.46 12.28 -11.71
N THR A 124 -8.62 12.81 -12.07
CA THR A 124 -9.59 13.40 -11.13
C THR A 124 -10.67 12.42 -10.68
N ARG A 125 -10.78 11.25 -11.30
CA ARG A 125 -11.94 10.33 -11.15
C ARG A 125 -11.64 9.06 -10.37
N PHE A 126 -10.40 8.64 -10.25
CA PHE A 126 -10.06 7.29 -9.76
C PHE A 126 -8.99 7.29 -8.67
N TYR A 127 -9.15 6.45 -7.66
CA TYR A 127 -8.03 6.12 -6.78
C TYR A 127 -7.08 5.17 -7.51
N GLY A 128 -5.92 5.65 -7.97
CA GLY A 128 -4.87 4.82 -8.56
C GLY A 128 -4.04 4.04 -7.53
N PHE A 129 -3.85 2.74 -7.75
CA PHE A 129 -2.90 1.90 -7.03
C PHE A 129 -1.93 1.21 -7.97
N GLU A 130 -0.64 1.40 -7.70
CA GLU A 130 0.48 0.90 -8.47
C GLU A 130 1.02 -0.37 -7.84
N CYS A 131 1.03 -1.50 -8.55
CA CYS A 131 1.45 -2.77 -7.99
C CYS A 131 2.84 -3.15 -8.49
N VAL A 132 3.76 -3.48 -7.58
CA VAL A 132 5.14 -3.88 -7.92
C VAL A 132 5.10 -5.14 -8.79
N ASN A 133 5.32 -4.97 -10.09
CA ASN A 133 5.38 -6.05 -11.07
C ASN A 133 6.09 -5.56 -12.35
N LEU A 134 6.83 -6.45 -13.01
CA LEU A 134 7.54 -6.16 -14.26
C LEU A 134 6.62 -5.90 -15.47
N GLY A 135 5.37 -6.38 -15.44
CA GLY A 135 4.39 -6.17 -16.52
C GLY A 135 4.65 -6.96 -17.80
N ASP A 136 5.64 -7.86 -17.77
CA ASP A 136 6.02 -8.74 -18.88
C ASP A 136 5.03 -9.90 -19.13
N GLY A 137 4.17 -10.19 -18.14
CA GLY A 137 3.22 -11.29 -18.16
C GLY A 137 3.76 -12.58 -17.54
N GLU A 138 5.03 -12.58 -17.13
CA GLU A 138 5.74 -13.71 -16.53
C GLU A 138 6.02 -13.47 -15.04
N ASP A 139 6.30 -12.23 -14.63
CA ASP A 139 6.52 -11.88 -13.23
C ASP A 139 5.28 -12.21 -12.38
N PRO A 140 5.40 -13.15 -11.42
CA PRO A 140 4.25 -13.66 -10.70
C PRO A 140 3.58 -12.59 -9.85
N TRP A 141 2.28 -12.79 -9.63
CA TRP A 141 1.49 -12.06 -8.64
C TRP A 141 1.33 -12.96 -7.41
N PRO A 142 2.12 -12.78 -6.33
CA PRO A 142 1.95 -13.56 -5.12
C PRO A 142 0.54 -13.39 -4.55
N GLU A 143 -0.02 -14.44 -3.95
CA GLU A 143 -1.38 -14.38 -3.39
C GLU A 143 -1.54 -13.27 -2.36
N ALA A 144 -0.50 -12.98 -1.57
CA ALA A 144 -0.50 -11.85 -0.62
C ALA A 144 -0.68 -10.49 -1.33
N GLN A 145 -0.08 -10.30 -2.51
CA GLN A 145 -0.26 -9.10 -3.31
C GLN A 145 -1.67 -9.04 -3.91
N LEU A 146 -2.19 -10.16 -4.46
CA LEU A 146 -3.55 -10.22 -5.01
C LEU A 146 -4.63 -9.96 -3.95
N ASP A 147 -4.47 -10.53 -2.74
CA ASP A 147 -5.35 -10.27 -1.60
C ASP A 147 -5.28 -8.80 -1.17
N ALA A 148 -4.09 -8.22 -1.10
CA ALA A 148 -3.92 -6.79 -0.78
C ALA A 148 -4.56 -5.86 -1.83
N ILE A 149 -4.46 -6.17 -3.13
CA ILE A 149 -5.15 -5.44 -4.20
C ILE A 149 -6.66 -5.51 -4.00
N ALA A 150 -7.20 -6.72 -3.77
CA ALA A 150 -8.63 -6.91 -3.59
C ALA A 150 -9.17 -6.21 -2.33
N ARG A 151 -8.46 -6.29 -1.20
CA ARG A 151 -8.84 -5.60 0.06
C ARG A 151 -8.75 -4.10 -0.07
N THR A 152 -7.72 -3.58 -0.73
CA THR A 152 -7.58 -2.14 -0.99
C THR A 152 -8.76 -1.61 -1.79
N ALA A 153 -9.11 -2.31 -2.87
CA ALA A 153 -10.25 -1.94 -3.70
C ALA A 153 -11.58 -2.09 -2.93
N ALA A 154 -11.78 -3.20 -2.20
CA ALA A 154 -12.98 -3.43 -1.40
C ALA A 154 -13.15 -2.38 -0.29
N ALA A 155 -12.08 -1.97 0.39
CA ALA A 155 -12.11 -0.93 1.42
C ALA A 155 -12.66 0.39 0.87
N ILE A 156 -12.15 0.81 -0.30
CA ILE A 156 -12.56 2.06 -0.95
C ILE A 156 -13.99 1.94 -1.48
N CYS A 157 -14.32 0.85 -2.17
CA CYS A 157 -15.68 0.60 -2.63
C CYS A 157 -16.67 0.63 -1.47
N ARG A 158 -16.38 -0.05 -0.37
CA ARG A 158 -17.23 -0.06 0.84
C ARG A 158 -17.40 1.33 1.43
N ALA A 159 -16.33 2.12 1.51
CA ALA A 159 -16.39 3.49 2.04
C ALA A 159 -17.28 4.41 1.18
N HIS A 160 -17.40 4.15 -0.12
CA HIS A 160 -18.24 4.92 -1.04
C HIS A 160 -19.60 4.28 -1.33
N GLY A 161 -19.88 3.08 -0.80
CA GLY A 161 -21.07 2.31 -1.14
C GLY A 161 -21.08 1.75 -2.56
N TRP A 162 -19.92 1.62 -3.19
CA TRP A 162 -19.77 1.05 -4.53
C TRP A 162 -19.70 -0.49 -4.49
N SER A 163 -20.08 -1.08 -5.61
CA SER A 163 -19.84 -2.47 -5.95
C SER A 163 -18.42 -2.70 -6.52
N ALA A 164 -18.12 -3.96 -6.84
CA ALA A 164 -16.88 -4.31 -7.54
C ALA A 164 -16.82 -3.77 -8.98
N ALA A 165 -17.93 -3.32 -9.58
CA ALA A 165 -17.93 -2.72 -10.92
C ALA A 165 -17.14 -1.40 -10.99
N SER A 166 -16.95 -0.74 -9.84
CA SER A 166 -16.13 0.47 -9.71
C SER A 166 -14.61 0.20 -9.71
N VAL A 167 -14.18 -1.05 -9.90
CA VAL A 167 -12.76 -1.44 -9.94
C VAL A 167 -12.34 -1.78 -11.36
N ILE A 168 -11.39 -1.02 -11.91
CA ILE A 168 -10.95 -1.15 -13.31
C ILE A 168 -9.43 -1.26 -13.42
N GLY A 169 -8.94 -1.88 -14.50
CA GLY A 169 -7.53 -1.81 -14.90
C GLY A 169 -7.26 -0.60 -15.79
N HIS A 170 -6.02 -0.13 -15.89
CA HIS A 170 -5.68 0.96 -16.82
C HIS A 170 -5.98 0.59 -18.28
N LYS A 171 -5.79 -0.68 -18.65
CA LYS A 171 -6.16 -1.25 -19.95
C LYS A 171 -7.65 -1.26 -20.27
N GLU A 172 -8.51 -1.15 -19.25
CA GLU A 172 -9.96 -1.01 -19.44
C GLU A 172 -10.37 0.46 -19.59
N TRP A 173 -9.50 1.40 -19.18
CA TRP A 173 -9.72 2.85 -19.23
C TRP A 173 -9.29 3.48 -20.55
N THR A 174 -8.22 2.97 -21.16
CA THR A 174 -7.62 3.49 -22.39
C THR A 174 -7.02 2.37 -23.22
N ASN A 175 -7.04 2.51 -24.55
CA ASN A 175 -6.38 1.59 -25.49
C ASN A 175 -4.87 1.81 -25.62
N THR A 176 -4.30 2.80 -24.94
CA THR A 176 -2.86 3.10 -24.95
C THR A 176 -2.07 2.34 -23.87
N LYS A 177 -2.77 1.56 -23.05
CA LYS A 177 -2.23 0.88 -21.87
C LYS A 177 -2.61 -0.58 -21.85
N ILE A 178 -1.73 -1.39 -21.28
CA ILE A 178 -1.88 -2.86 -21.25
C ILE A 178 -2.05 -3.39 -19.83
N ASP A 179 -1.85 -2.55 -18.82
CA ASP A 179 -1.77 -2.93 -17.43
C ASP A 179 -3.16 -2.97 -16.74
N PRO A 180 -3.35 -3.85 -15.74
CA PRO A 180 -2.41 -4.88 -15.29
C PRO A 180 -2.43 -6.12 -16.20
N ARG A 181 -1.27 -6.73 -16.43
CA ARG A 181 -1.05 -8.04 -17.07
C ARG A 181 -0.78 -9.12 -16.03
N GLY A 182 -1.15 -10.37 -16.34
CA GLY A 182 -0.94 -11.55 -15.48
C GLY A 182 -2.18 -12.02 -14.72
N PHE A 183 -3.22 -11.20 -14.58
CA PHE A 183 -4.56 -11.62 -14.14
C PHE A 183 -5.66 -10.89 -14.92
N THR A 184 -6.90 -11.37 -14.81
CA THR A 184 -8.05 -10.75 -15.48
C THR A 184 -8.79 -9.82 -14.53
N MET A 185 -9.22 -8.66 -15.02
CA MET A 185 -10.00 -7.74 -14.21
C MET A 185 -11.34 -8.35 -13.70
N PRO A 186 -12.04 -9.22 -14.47
CA PRO A 186 -13.14 -10.02 -13.92
C PRO A 186 -12.76 -10.86 -12.70
N SER A 187 -11.61 -11.56 -12.70
CA SER A 187 -11.23 -12.38 -11.54
C SER A 187 -10.91 -11.54 -10.30
N LEU A 188 -10.31 -10.35 -10.50
CA LEU A 188 -10.13 -9.38 -9.41
C LEU A 188 -11.48 -8.87 -8.89
N ARG A 189 -12.40 -8.48 -9.77
CA ARG A 189 -13.74 -8.02 -9.38
C ARG A 189 -14.52 -9.09 -8.62
N THR A 190 -14.38 -10.37 -8.95
CA THR A 190 -14.95 -11.48 -8.16
C THR A 190 -14.38 -11.53 -6.74
N ARG A 191 -13.07 -11.34 -6.56
CA ARG A 191 -12.43 -11.27 -5.23
C ARG A 191 -12.97 -10.08 -4.42
N VAL A 192 -13.05 -8.91 -5.05
CA VAL A 192 -13.61 -7.70 -4.43
C VAL A 192 -15.07 -7.90 -4.03
N ALA A 193 -15.91 -8.44 -4.90
CA ALA A 193 -17.31 -8.72 -4.60
C ALA A 193 -17.48 -9.70 -3.43
N THR A 194 -16.61 -10.71 -3.35
CA THR A 194 -16.58 -11.67 -2.24
C THR A 194 -16.25 -10.99 -0.91
N LEU A 195 -15.31 -10.05 -0.90
CA LEU A 195 -14.97 -9.26 0.28
C LEU A 195 -16.12 -8.31 0.65
N LEU A 196 -16.71 -7.61 -0.32
CA LEU A 196 -17.83 -6.68 -0.10
C LEU A 196 -19.06 -7.38 0.50
N GLY A 197 -19.36 -8.62 0.06
CA GLY A 197 -20.47 -9.44 0.58
C GLY A 197 -20.26 -9.97 2.00
N LYS A 198 -19.06 -9.80 2.58
CA LYS A 198 -18.76 -10.16 3.97
C LYS A 198 -18.58 -8.88 4.79
N LYS A 199 -18.94 -8.94 6.08
CA LYS A 199 -18.53 -7.88 7.02
C LYS A 199 -17.00 -7.95 7.15
N PRO A 200 -16.28 -6.82 7.08
CA PRO A 200 -14.84 -6.83 7.29
C PRO A 200 -14.55 -7.43 8.66
N THR A 201 -13.79 -8.53 8.68
CA THR A 201 -13.17 -9.01 9.91
C THR A 201 -11.86 -8.27 10.02
N PRO A 202 -11.63 -7.44 11.05
CA PRO A 202 -10.32 -6.88 11.30
C PRO A 202 -9.36 -8.05 11.46
N THR A 203 -8.52 -8.30 10.45
CA THR A 203 -7.43 -9.25 10.59
C THR A 203 -6.35 -8.54 11.38
N THR A 204 -6.39 -8.73 12.69
CA THR A 204 -5.24 -8.40 13.55
C THR A 204 -4.03 -9.13 12.96
N PRO A 205 -3.01 -8.42 12.46
CA PRO A 205 -1.81 -9.07 11.95
C PRO A 205 -1.26 -10.00 13.02
N THR A 206 -0.77 -11.19 12.66
CA THR A 206 -0.11 -12.04 13.67
C THR A 206 1.19 -11.38 14.15
N TYR A 207 1.87 -10.67 13.25
CA TYR A 207 3.11 -9.96 13.51
C TYR A 207 2.99 -8.46 13.20
N GLN A 208 3.67 -7.65 14.00
CA GLN A 208 3.74 -6.21 13.85
C GLN A 208 4.41 -5.85 12.52
N PRO A 209 3.74 -5.09 11.63
CA PRO A 209 4.39 -4.52 10.45
C PRO A 209 5.59 -3.66 10.86
N PHE A 210 6.62 -3.61 10.03
CA PHE A 210 7.82 -2.81 10.31
C PHE A 210 7.46 -1.32 10.39
N PRO A 211 7.66 -0.65 11.55
CA PRO A 211 7.31 0.77 11.71
C PRO A 211 8.14 1.74 10.85
N GLY A 212 9.25 1.27 10.27
CA GLY A 212 10.20 2.09 9.54
C GLY A 212 11.42 2.47 10.40
N ALA A 213 12.60 2.58 9.76
CA ALA A 213 13.84 2.86 10.47
C ALA A 213 13.86 4.24 11.15
N ALA A 214 13.22 5.25 10.53
CA ALA A 214 13.11 6.59 11.11
C ALA A 214 12.36 6.57 12.46
N TRP A 215 11.29 5.78 12.56
CA TRP A 215 10.51 5.65 13.79
C TRP A 215 11.36 5.19 14.98
N PHE A 216 12.30 4.26 14.77
CA PHE A 216 13.23 3.83 15.83
C PHE A 216 14.28 4.90 16.17
N LYS A 217 14.77 5.63 15.16
CA LYS A 217 15.77 6.70 15.35
C LYS A 217 15.23 7.85 16.19
N ASP A 218 13.91 8.06 16.18
CA ASP A 218 13.22 9.02 17.04
C ASP A 218 13.06 8.54 18.50
N ARG A 219 13.61 7.37 18.86
CA ARG A 219 13.61 6.77 20.21
C ARG A 219 12.20 6.71 20.85
N PRO A 220 11.26 5.98 20.25
CA PRO A 220 9.86 6.03 20.60
C PRO A 220 9.57 5.38 21.96
N LYS A 221 8.47 5.80 22.59
CA LYS A 221 7.85 5.11 23.73
C LYS A 221 6.59 4.39 23.25
N SER A 222 6.61 3.06 23.15
CA SER A 222 5.51 2.27 22.58
C SER A 222 5.51 0.82 23.07
N PRO A 223 4.32 0.18 23.21
CA PRO A 223 4.21 -1.27 23.39
C PRO A 223 4.95 -2.10 22.34
N ILE A 224 5.12 -1.56 21.12
CA ILE A 224 5.86 -2.20 20.02
C ILE A 224 7.34 -2.42 20.42
N VAL A 225 7.95 -1.47 21.13
CA VAL A 225 9.33 -1.60 21.64
C VAL A 225 9.40 -2.75 22.64
N THR A 226 8.45 -2.83 23.56
CA THR A 226 8.39 -3.92 24.54
C THR A 226 8.21 -5.28 23.85
N ALA A 227 7.32 -5.38 22.86
CA ALA A 227 7.09 -6.62 22.12
C ALA A 227 8.33 -7.06 21.35
N MET A 228 9.01 -6.13 20.68
CA MET A 228 10.29 -6.38 20.00
C MET A 228 11.35 -6.85 21.01
N GLY A 229 11.51 -6.14 22.12
CA GLY A 229 12.49 -6.48 23.14
C GLY A 229 12.28 -7.88 23.72
N LYS A 230 11.02 -8.27 23.98
CA LYS A 230 10.68 -9.64 24.41
C LYS A 230 11.07 -10.69 23.37
N ARG A 231 10.91 -10.41 22.08
CA ARG A 231 11.37 -11.31 21.01
C ARG A 231 12.88 -11.39 20.90
N LEU A 232 13.59 -10.28 21.09
CA LEU A 232 15.06 -10.27 21.15
C LEU A 232 15.57 -11.14 22.31
N VAL A 233 14.93 -11.05 23.49
CA VAL A 233 15.24 -11.94 24.63
C VAL A 233 14.99 -13.41 24.25
N ALA A 234 13.81 -13.72 23.71
CA ALA A 234 13.47 -15.09 23.29
C ALA A 234 14.37 -15.62 22.17
N ALA A 235 14.93 -14.75 21.32
CA ALA A 235 15.92 -15.11 20.31
C ALA A 235 17.33 -15.30 20.87
N GLY A 236 17.54 -15.10 22.18
CA GLY A 236 18.86 -15.18 22.82
C GLY A 236 19.74 -13.95 22.57
N CYS A 237 19.15 -12.83 22.15
CA CYS A 237 19.85 -11.61 21.74
C CYS A 237 19.73 -10.50 22.80
N SER A 238 19.59 -10.83 24.08
CA SER A 238 19.39 -9.85 25.16
C SER A 238 20.65 -9.04 25.47
N ALA A 239 20.49 -7.73 25.66
CA ALA A 239 21.43 -6.83 26.32
C ALA A 239 20.77 -6.04 27.47
N TYR A 240 19.60 -6.49 27.94
CA TYR A 240 18.86 -5.85 29.03
C TYR A 240 19.38 -6.29 30.41
N SER A 241 19.41 -5.38 31.37
CA SER A 241 19.69 -5.67 32.79
C SER A 241 18.44 -6.13 33.54
N THR A 242 17.32 -5.44 33.37
CA THR A 242 16.05 -5.72 34.07
C THR A 242 14.97 -6.31 33.14
N GLY A 243 15.16 -6.15 31.82
CA GLY A 243 14.22 -6.59 30.77
C GLY A 243 13.74 -5.44 29.89
N PRO A 244 13.01 -5.75 28.81
CA PRO A 244 12.54 -4.76 27.84
C PRO A 244 11.34 -3.95 28.37
N GLY A 245 11.39 -2.64 28.17
CA GLY A 245 10.31 -1.69 28.50
C GLY A 245 9.70 -1.04 27.25
N PRO A 246 8.76 -0.08 27.40
CA PRO A 246 8.14 0.59 26.26
C PRO A 246 9.01 1.72 25.68
N GLN A 247 9.93 2.27 26.45
CA GLN A 247 10.85 3.30 25.99
C GLN A 247 12.00 2.64 25.22
N TRP A 248 12.25 3.07 23.99
CA TRP A 248 13.45 2.69 23.26
C TRP A 248 14.70 3.26 23.94
N THR A 249 15.68 2.40 24.16
CA THR A 249 16.97 2.69 24.81
C THR A 249 18.13 2.09 24.03
N ASP A 250 19.36 2.39 24.47
CA ASP A 250 20.55 1.77 23.88
C ASP A 250 20.61 0.26 24.16
N ALA A 251 19.92 -0.25 25.19
CA ALA A 251 19.80 -1.69 25.43
C ALA A 251 19.00 -2.38 24.32
N ASP A 252 17.96 -1.74 23.78
CA ASP A 252 17.20 -2.24 22.64
C ASP A 252 18.07 -2.27 21.39
N ARG A 253 18.79 -1.17 21.11
CA ARG A 253 19.72 -1.08 19.97
C ARG A 253 20.81 -2.16 20.05
N ASN A 254 21.43 -2.32 21.22
CA ASN A 254 22.48 -3.32 21.43
C ASN A 254 21.95 -4.76 21.30
N SER A 255 20.74 -5.02 21.81
CA SER A 255 20.06 -6.31 21.65
C SER A 255 19.76 -6.60 20.18
N TYR A 256 19.31 -5.59 19.44
CA TYR A 256 19.01 -5.73 18.02
C TYR A 256 20.27 -5.94 17.18
N ALA A 257 21.39 -5.31 17.54
CA ALA A 257 22.69 -5.57 16.90
C ALA A 257 23.13 -7.04 17.08
N LYS A 258 22.85 -7.65 18.24
CA LYS A 258 23.06 -9.10 18.44
C LYS A 258 22.16 -9.93 17.53
N TRP A 259 20.90 -9.51 17.33
CA TRP A 259 19.97 -10.16 16.41
C TRP A 259 20.41 -10.08 14.95
N GLN A 260 20.83 -8.92 14.48
CA GLN A 260 21.40 -8.75 13.13
C GLN A 260 22.62 -9.66 12.94
N ARG A 261 23.56 -9.70 13.89
CA ARG A 261 24.71 -10.63 13.82
C ARG A 261 24.27 -12.09 13.78
N LYS A 262 23.24 -12.46 14.55
CA LYS A 262 22.67 -13.82 14.53
C LYS A 262 22.05 -14.18 13.17
N LEU A 263 21.55 -13.19 12.43
CA LEU A 263 21.09 -13.35 11.05
C LEU A 263 22.22 -13.33 10.01
N GLY A 264 23.49 -13.18 10.43
CA GLY A 264 24.66 -13.17 9.54
C GLY A 264 25.11 -11.79 9.07
N TYR A 265 24.53 -10.70 9.59
CA TYR A 265 24.94 -9.34 9.24
C TYR A 265 26.29 -9.02 9.90
N THR A 266 27.14 -8.24 9.24
CA THR A 266 28.48 -7.91 9.73
C THR A 266 28.78 -6.41 9.57
N GLY A 267 29.82 -5.93 10.25
CA GLY A 267 30.24 -4.53 10.15
C GLY A 267 29.11 -3.53 10.46
N THR A 268 28.93 -2.57 9.56
CA THR A 268 27.89 -1.52 9.65
C THR A 268 26.48 -2.04 9.43
N ASP A 269 26.29 -3.23 8.85
CA ASP A 269 24.97 -3.81 8.64
C ASP A 269 24.39 -4.39 9.95
N ALA A 270 25.21 -4.53 10.99
CA ALA A 270 24.81 -4.94 12.34
C ALA A 270 24.87 -3.79 13.37
N ASP A 271 24.37 -2.61 12.97
CA ASP A 271 24.41 -1.35 13.72
C ASP A 271 23.36 -1.20 14.85
N GLY A 272 22.47 -2.18 14.98
CA GLY A 272 21.39 -2.22 15.95
C GLY A 272 20.13 -1.43 15.56
N TRP A 273 20.11 -0.80 14.40
CA TRP A 273 18.90 -0.13 13.91
C TRP A 273 18.03 -1.12 13.13
N PRO A 274 16.76 -1.30 13.50
CA PRO A 274 15.89 -2.23 12.79
C PRO A 274 15.74 -1.91 11.31
N GLY A 275 15.94 -2.91 10.46
CA GLY A 275 15.59 -2.90 9.03
C GLY A 275 14.41 -3.83 8.74
N ALA A 276 13.75 -3.65 7.59
CA ALA A 276 12.56 -4.41 7.23
C ALA A 276 12.79 -5.93 7.23
N THR A 277 13.90 -6.39 6.65
CA THR A 277 14.24 -7.83 6.57
C THR A 277 14.52 -8.43 7.94
N SER A 278 15.37 -7.79 8.75
CA SER A 278 15.67 -8.27 10.11
C SER A 278 14.45 -8.19 11.04
N TRP A 279 13.56 -7.23 10.81
CA TRP A 279 12.31 -7.07 11.55
C TRP A 279 11.32 -8.20 11.25
N ALA A 280 11.11 -8.49 9.96
CA ALA A 280 10.25 -9.58 9.54
C ALA A 280 10.72 -10.92 10.11
N ALA A 281 12.03 -11.17 10.09
CA ALA A 281 12.63 -12.38 10.67
C ALA A 281 12.42 -12.49 12.20
N LEU A 282 12.37 -11.37 12.92
CA LEU A 282 12.19 -11.36 14.37
C LEU A 282 10.78 -11.81 14.79
N ARG A 283 9.78 -11.65 13.90
CA ARG A 283 8.37 -12.02 14.13
C ARG A 283 7.85 -11.40 15.43
N VAL A 284 7.91 -10.06 15.50
CA VAL A 284 7.38 -9.28 16.63
C VAL A 284 5.86 -9.46 16.67
N PRO A 285 5.26 -9.96 17.76
CA PRO A 285 3.81 -10.08 17.85
C PRO A 285 3.13 -8.73 17.64
N TYR A 286 2.02 -8.72 16.93
CA TYR A 286 1.26 -7.49 16.77
C TYR A 286 0.75 -6.98 18.11
N THR A 287 0.94 -5.69 18.34
CA THR A 287 0.39 -4.99 19.50
C THR A 287 -0.24 -3.71 19.00
N SER A 288 -1.50 -3.47 19.37
CA SER A 288 -2.15 -2.18 19.11
C SER A 288 -1.37 -1.08 19.81
N GLY A 289 -0.70 -0.23 19.03
CA GLY A 289 -0.09 0.99 19.55
C GLY A 289 -1.19 1.94 20.01
N THR A 290 -1.25 2.23 21.29
CA THR A 290 -1.98 3.39 21.85
C THR A 290 -1.09 4.61 21.80
#